data_AF-A0A8J7FBD8-F1
#
_entry.id   AF-A0A8J7FBD8-F1
#
_cell.length_a   1.000
_cell.length_b   1.000
_cell.length_c   1.000
_cell.angle_alpha   90.00
_cell.angle_beta   90.00
_cell.angle_gamma   90.00
#
_symmetry.space_group_name_H-M   'P 1'
#
loop_
_entity.id
_entity.type
_entity.pdbx_description
1 polymer ?
#
loop_
_entity_poly.entity_id
_entity_poly.type
_entity_poly.pdbx_seq_one_letter_code
_entity_poly.pdbx_strand_id
1 'polypeptide(L)'
;MPRKSDTAERVLQVADRLLEQGVRPTQQNVREQLGSGSISTINRALNEWWQQLGARIKENRDRPDLPDPVVDTANKLWQQALGYADHAYAERKAELDARYKEIKAQARVVEAGALDELKEMRLQNARLLSEREQAANEKHALQQQLIAQESDLVRLNAKNSDLVREIKQQALLLERGVTSGAQVDTQQLIELKVSLRVAQDEKSRQEAVCEVLSKENAELRKQLVDQDKESISKRHALETVIAQQDVRYDQALKELSECRRQLTDVLER
;
A
#
# COMPACT_ATOMS: atom_id res chain seq x y z
N MET A 1 38.39 -70.01 -20.22
CA MET A 1 37.54 -70.65 -21.25
C MET A 1 36.10 -70.64 -20.76
N PRO A 2 35.14 -70.08 -21.53
CA PRO A 2 33.73 -70.08 -21.12
C PRO A 2 33.19 -71.52 -21.13
N ARG A 3 32.55 -71.92 -20.02
CA ARG A 3 31.98 -73.26 -19.83
C ARG A 3 30.76 -73.41 -20.75
N LYS A 4 30.62 -74.58 -21.39
CA LYS A 4 29.56 -74.91 -22.38
C LYS A 4 28.10 -74.69 -21.91
N SER A 5 27.86 -74.52 -20.60
CA SER A 5 26.55 -74.21 -20.02
C SER A 5 26.12 -72.75 -20.16
N ASP A 6 27.05 -71.80 -20.04
CA ASP A 6 26.78 -70.35 -20.08
C ASP A 6 26.33 -69.89 -21.49
N THR A 7 26.80 -70.57 -22.54
CA THR A 7 26.40 -70.24 -23.92
C THR A 7 24.95 -70.63 -24.23
N ALA A 8 24.44 -71.72 -23.64
CA ALA A 8 23.07 -72.16 -23.88
C ALA A 8 22.05 -71.23 -23.19
N GLU A 9 22.30 -70.83 -21.96
CA GLU A 9 21.46 -69.88 -21.22
C GLU A 9 21.40 -68.52 -21.90
N ARG A 10 22.53 -68.02 -22.42
CA ARG A 10 22.56 -66.78 -23.20
C ARG A 10 21.78 -66.89 -24.51
N VAL A 11 21.78 -68.05 -25.16
CA VAL A 11 20.92 -68.30 -26.35
C VAL A 11 19.44 -68.17 -25.99
N LEU A 12 19.01 -68.70 -24.84
CA LEU A 12 17.61 -68.57 -24.39
C LEU A 12 17.24 -67.09 -24.16
N GLN A 13 18.08 -66.34 -23.44
CA GLN A 13 17.85 -64.92 -23.17
C GLN A 13 17.82 -64.06 -24.44
N VAL A 14 18.70 -64.35 -25.41
CA VAL A 14 18.71 -63.67 -26.71
C VAL A 14 17.45 -64.02 -27.51
N ALA A 15 17.02 -65.29 -27.48
CA ALA A 15 15.79 -65.71 -28.14
C ALA A 15 14.53 -65.05 -27.53
N ASP A 16 14.45 -64.92 -26.20
CA ASP A 16 13.38 -64.19 -25.52
C ASP A 16 13.33 -62.72 -25.96
N ARG A 17 14.48 -62.02 -25.98
CA ARG A 17 14.53 -60.61 -26.42
C ARG A 17 14.16 -60.43 -27.89
N LEU A 18 14.58 -61.34 -28.77
CA LEU A 18 14.20 -61.31 -30.18
C LEU A 18 12.69 -61.47 -30.35
N LEU A 19 12.08 -62.38 -29.57
CA LEU A 19 10.64 -62.60 -29.58
C LEU A 19 9.87 -61.36 -29.08
N GLU A 20 10.33 -60.71 -28.00
CA GLU A 20 9.75 -59.44 -27.50
C GLU A 20 9.79 -58.33 -28.54
N GLN A 21 10.82 -58.33 -29.40
CA GLN A 21 10.97 -57.37 -30.51
C GLN A 21 10.16 -57.74 -31.75
N GLY A 22 9.40 -58.85 -31.73
CA GLY A 22 8.62 -59.35 -32.86
C GLY A 22 9.46 -60.01 -33.96
N VAL A 23 10.75 -60.28 -33.71
CA VAL A 23 11.65 -60.91 -34.67
C VAL A 23 11.76 -62.40 -34.37
N ARG A 24 11.60 -63.26 -35.39
CA ARG A 24 11.73 -64.71 -35.21
C ARG A 24 13.15 -65.08 -34.74
N PRO A 25 13.30 -65.77 -33.59
CA PRO A 25 14.60 -66.26 -33.15
C PRO A 25 15.08 -67.38 -34.06
N THR A 26 15.92 -67.03 -35.04
CA THR A 26 16.58 -67.98 -35.93
C THR A 26 18.03 -68.17 -35.51
N GLN A 27 18.65 -69.27 -35.93
CA GLN A 27 20.04 -69.56 -35.62
C GLN A 27 20.99 -68.43 -36.08
N GLN A 28 20.68 -67.77 -37.20
CA GLN A 28 21.46 -66.66 -37.72
C GLN A 28 21.32 -65.41 -36.84
N ASN A 29 20.07 -64.99 -36.55
CA ASN A 29 19.80 -63.78 -35.75
C ASN A 29 20.36 -63.92 -34.32
N VAL A 30 20.21 -65.10 -33.72
CA VAL A 30 20.77 -65.39 -32.40
C VAL A 30 22.30 -65.36 -32.43
N ARG A 31 22.93 -65.90 -33.48
CA ARG A 31 24.40 -65.88 -33.61
C ARG A 31 24.94 -64.47 -33.82
N GLU A 32 24.27 -63.66 -34.64
CA GLU A 32 24.63 -62.25 -34.87
C GLU A 32 24.60 -61.45 -33.56
N GLN A 33 23.60 -61.69 -32.70
CA GLN A 33 23.44 -60.98 -31.44
C GLN A 33 24.30 -61.54 -30.30
N LEU A 34 24.63 -62.84 -30.34
CA LEU A 34 25.47 -63.52 -29.33
C LEU A 34 26.98 -63.38 -29.63
N GLY A 35 27.37 -63.17 -30.90
CA GLY A 35 28.74 -62.93 -31.36
C GLY A 35 29.72 -64.12 -31.23
N SER A 36 29.32 -65.21 -30.56
CA SER A 36 30.17 -66.38 -30.29
C SER A 36 29.34 -67.63 -30.05
N GLY A 37 29.91 -68.83 -30.22
CA GLY A 37 29.25 -70.11 -30.00
C GLY A 37 29.16 -70.99 -31.25
N SER A 38 29.27 -72.31 -31.06
CA SER A 38 29.10 -73.27 -32.16
C SER A 38 27.65 -73.28 -32.63
N ILE A 39 27.47 -73.26 -33.96
CA ILE A 39 26.19 -73.42 -34.67
C ILE A 39 25.39 -74.60 -34.09
N SER A 40 26.04 -75.73 -33.81
CA SER A 40 25.38 -76.93 -33.25
C SER A 40 24.83 -76.70 -31.83
N THR A 41 25.54 -75.97 -30.98
CA THR A 41 25.11 -75.65 -29.61
C THR A 41 23.94 -74.67 -29.62
N ILE A 42 24.00 -73.65 -30.49
CA ILE A 42 22.92 -72.66 -30.66
C ILE A 42 21.65 -73.35 -31.16
N ASN A 43 21.75 -74.23 -32.16
CA ASN A 43 20.60 -74.95 -32.70
C ASN A 43 19.93 -75.82 -31.62
N ARG A 44 20.73 -76.57 -30.84
CA ARG A 44 20.23 -77.40 -29.75
C ARG A 44 19.49 -76.57 -28.69
N ALA A 45 20.10 -75.46 -28.22
CA ALA A 45 19.49 -74.58 -27.23
C ALA A 45 18.24 -73.85 -27.76
N LEU A 46 18.23 -73.48 -29.04
CA LEU A 46 17.08 -72.85 -29.69
C LEU A 46 15.90 -73.82 -29.84
N ASN A 47 16.16 -75.10 -30.14
CA ASN A 47 15.11 -76.11 -30.19
C ASN A 47 14.48 -76.35 -28.81
N GLU A 48 15.32 -76.39 -27.76
CA GLU A 48 14.86 -76.48 -26.38
C GLU A 48 14.02 -75.25 -25.99
N TRP A 49 14.45 -74.05 -26.39
CA TRP A 49 13.69 -72.82 -26.19
C TRP A 49 12.31 -72.86 -26.86
N TRP A 50 12.21 -73.30 -28.12
CA TRP A 50 10.93 -73.40 -28.82
C TRP A 50 9.97 -74.39 -28.15
N GLN A 51 10.49 -75.51 -27.61
CA GLN A 51 9.70 -76.47 -26.84
C GLN A 51 9.20 -75.86 -25.52
N GLN A 52 10.07 -75.16 -24.78
CA GLN A 52 9.70 -74.47 -23.54
C GLN A 52 8.69 -73.34 -23.79
N LEU A 53 8.86 -72.57 -24.87
CA LEU A 53 7.92 -71.52 -25.25
C LEU A 53 6.53 -72.11 -25.56
N GLY A 54 6.47 -73.21 -26.29
CA GLY A 54 5.22 -73.92 -26.55
C GLY A 54 4.51 -74.36 -25.26
N ALA A 55 5.27 -74.88 -24.29
CA ALA A 55 4.74 -75.24 -22.96
C ALA A 55 4.25 -74.01 -22.18
N ARG A 56 5.02 -72.93 -22.13
CA ARG A 56 4.67 -71.66 -21.44
C ARG A 56 3.42 -71.01 -22.04
N ILE A 57 3.30 -70.97 -23.38
CA ILE A 57 2.13 -70.42 -24.06
C ILE A 57 0.90 -71.28 -23.75
N LYS A 58 1.05 -72.61 -23.76
CA LYS A 58 -0.04 -73.52 -23.42
C LYS A 58 -0.48 -73.37 -21.96
N GLU A 59 0.46 -73.33 -21.03
CA GLU A 59 0.20 -73.12 -19.60
C GLU A 59 -0.47 -71.77 -19.32
N ASN A 60 -0.03 -70.70 -19.99
CA ASN A 60 -0.63 -69.38 -19.83
C ASN A 60 -2.02 -69.28 -20.50
N ARG A 61 -2.28 -70.05 -21.56
CA ARG A 61 -3.60 -70.14 -22.21
C ARG A 61 -4.58 -71.00 -21.44
N ASP A 62 -4.11 -72.05 -20.78
CA ASP A 62 -4.91 -72.97 -19.97
C ASP A 62 -5.14 -72.42 -18.54
N ARG A 63 -4.58 -71.25 -18.22
CA ARG A 63 -4.85 -70.54 -16.96
C ARG A 63 -6.31 -70.06 -16.97
N PRO A 64 -7.16 -70.50 -16.03
CA PRO A 64 -8.54 -70.05 -15.97
C PRO A 64 -8.60 -68.55 -15.67
N ASP A 65 -9.53 -67.85 -16.33
CA ASP A 65 -9.86 -66.47 -16.01
C ASP A 65 -10.29 -66.32 -14.55
N LEU A 66 -10.21 -65.09 -14.03
CA LEU A 66 -10.67 -64.83 -12.67
C LEU A 66 -12.15 -65.24 -12.54
N PRO A 67 -12.54 -65.96 -11.46
CA PRO A 67 -13.93 -66.34 -11.25
C PRO A 67 -14.85 -65.11 -11.16
N ASP A 68 -16.04 -65.19 -11.77
CA ASP A 68 -17.04 -64.11 -11.77
C ASP A 68 -17.32 -63.50 -10.38
N PRO A 69 -17.41 -64.26 -9.27
CA PRO A 69 -17.62 -63.67 -7.95
C PRO A 69 -16.50 -62.70 -7.51
N VAL A 70 -15.25 -62.95 -7.94
CA VAL A 70 -14.10 -62.08 -7.63
C VAL A 70 -14.20 -60.77 -8.41
N VAL A 71 -14.59 -60.85 -9.69
CA VAL A 71 -14.81 -59.67 -10.53
C VAL A 71 -15.96 -58.81 -10.00
N ASP A 72 -17.08 -59.43 -9.63
CA ASP A 72 -18.25 -58.72 -9.10
C ASP A 72 -17.97 -58.01 -7.77
N THR A 73 -17.23 -58.66 -6.88
CA THR A 73 -16.83 -58.06 -5.59
C THR A 73 -15.84 -56.91 -5.79
N ALA A 74 -14.87 -57.04 -6.70
CA ALA A 74 -13.96 -55.96 -7.05
C ALA A 74 -14.71 -54.76 -7.66
N ASN A 75 -15.67 -55.00 -8.56
CA ASN A 75 -16.49 -53.94 -9.15
C ASN A 75 -17.35 -53.21 -8.12
N LYS A 76 -17.97 -53.94 -7.19
CA LYS A 76 -18.75 -53.34 -6.09
C LYS A 76 -17.88 -52.46 -5.19
N LEU A 77 -16.70 -52.96 -4.81
CA LEU A 77 -15.76 -52.19 -4.00
C LEU A 77 -15.31 -50.91 -4.74
N TRP A 78 -15.04 -51.02 -6.04
CA TRP A 78 -14.68 -49.88 -6.88
C TRP A 78 -15.80 -48.83 -6.96
N GLN A 79 -17.04 -49.26 -7.17
CA GLN A 79 -18.20 -48.36 -7.18
C GLN A 79 -18.40 -47.66 -5.84
N GLN A 80 -18.21 -48.36 -4.73
CA GLN A 80 -18.26 -47.76 -3.39
C GLN A 80 -17.14 -46.73 -3.17
N ALA A 81 -15.92 -47.05 -3.61
CA ALA A 81 -14.79 -46.12 -3.54
C ALA A 81 -15.04 -44.85 -4.38
N LEU A 82 -15.59 -45.00 -5.58
CA LEU A 82 -15.99 -43.86 -6.43
C LEU A 82 -17.09 -43.03 -5.77
N GLY A 83 -18.14 -43.67 -5.22
CA GLY A 83 -19.20 -42.96 -4.50
C GLY A 83 -18.67 -42.15 -3.32
N TYR A 84 -17.74 -42.72 -2.54
CA TYR A 84 -17.10 -41.99 -1.44
C TYR A 84 -16.25 -40.81 -1.95
N ALA A 85 -15.49 -41.01 -3.01
CA ALA A 85 -14.68 -39.96 -3.62
C ALA A 85 -15.54 -38.82 -4.17
N ASP A 86 -16.65 -39.12 -4.85
CA ASP A 86 -17.59 -38.13 -5.39
C ASP A 86 -18.25 -37.33 -4.27
N HIS A 87 -18.67 -37.99 -3.18
CA HIS A 87 -19.22 -37.31 -2.01
C HIS A 87 -18.20 -36.38 -1.36
N ALA A 88 -16.99 -36.87 -1.07
CA ALA A 88 -15.92 -36.07 -0.49
C ALA A 88 -15.54 -34.88 -1.39
N TYR A 89 -15.51 -35.08 -2.71
CA TYR A 89 -15.26 -34.03 -3.69
C TYR A 89 -16.39 -32.99 -3.70
N ALA A 90 -17.65 -33.42 -3.68
CA ALA A 90 -18.80 -32.52 -3.66
C ALA A 90 -18.83 -31.65 -2.39
N GLU A 91 -18.57 -32.24 -1.22
CA GLU A 91 -18.44 -31.51 0.04
C GLU A 91 -17.30 -30.48 -0.04
N ARG A 92 -16.11 -30.91 -0.49
CA ARG A 92 -14.96 -30.02 -0.60
C ARG A 92 -15.20 -28.86 -1.57
N LYS A 93 -15.88 -29.14 -2.69
CA LYS A 93 -16.27 -28.13 -3.66
C LYS A 93 -17.26 -27.13 -3.06
N ALA A 94 -18.27 -27.61 -2.33
CA ALA A 94 -19.23 -26.74 -1.67
C ALA A 94 -18.56 -25.84 -0.61
N GLU A 95 -17.63 -26.38 0.18
CA GLU A 95 -16.82 -25.62 1.14
C GLU A 95 -15.99 -24.52 0.45
N LEU A 96 -15.30 -24.87 -0.64
CA LEU A 96 -14.49 -23.93 -1.40
C LEU A 96 -15.35 -22.83 -2.06
N ASP A 97 -16.49 -23.19 -2.62
CA ASP A 97 -17.43 -22.24 -3.21
C ASP A 97 -18.01 -21.28 -2.15
N ALA A 98 -18.30 -21.78 -0.95
CA ALA A 98 -18.74 -20.95 0.17
C ALA A 98 -17.64 -19.97 0.60
N ARG A 99 -16.40 -20.46 0.81
CA ARG A 99 -15.25 -19.62 1.15
C ARG A 99 -14.96 -18.58 0.07
N TYR A 100 -15.03 -18.96 -1.20
CA TYR A 100 -14.83 -18.04 -2.31
C TYR A 100 -15.88 -16.93 -2.32
N LYS A 101 -17.15 -17.27 -2.10
CA LYS A 101 -18.23 -16.28 -1.99
C LYS A 101 -18.02 -15.33 -0.82
N GLU A 102 -17.59 -15.85 0.33
CA GLU A 102 -17.33 -15.05 1.52
C GLU A 102 -16.15 -14.09 1.32
N ILE A 103 -15.01 -14.58 0.81
CA ILE A 103 -13.85 -13.74 0.48
C ILE A 103 -14.24 -12.66 -0.54
N LYS A 104 -15.02 -13.02 -1.56
CA LYS A 104 -15.49 -12.08 -2.57
C LYS A 104 -16.43 -11.02 -1.98
N ALA A 105 -17.28 -11.39 -1.02
CA ALA A 105 -18.16 -10.45 -0.33
C ALA A 105 -17.34 -9.50 0.56
N GLN A 106 -16.38 -10.02 1.32
CA GLN A 106 -15.47 -9.22 2.14
C GLN A 106 -14.66 -8.24 1.29
N ALA A 107 -14.09 -8.70 0.16
CA ALA A 107 -13.36 -7.86 -0.78
C ALA A 107 -14.22 -6.71 -1.32
N ARG A 108 -15.49 -6.96 -1.65
CA ARG A 108 -16.44 -5.91 -2.09
C ARG A 108 -16.73 -4.88 -1.01
N VAL A 109 -16.86 -5.30 0.24
CA VAL A 109 -17.08 -4.38 1.38
C VAL A 109 -15.86 -3.49 1.59
N VAL A 110 -14.65 -4.07 1.55
CA VAL A 110 -13.40 -3.31 1.67
C VAL A 110 -13.23 -2.35 0.48
N GLU A 111 -13.50 -2.79 -0.74
CA GLU A 111 -13.43 -1.94 -1.93
C GLU A 111 -14.43 -0.78 -1.87
N ALA A 112 -15.67 -1.04 -1.43
CA ALA A 112 -16.67 0.01 -1.23
C ALA A 112 -16.23 1.02 -0.16
N GLY A 113 -15.72 0.54 0.98
CA GLY A 113 -15.18 1.40 2.04
C GLY A 113 -14.02 2.27 1.56
N ALA A 114 -13.06 1.69 0.85
CA ALA A 114 -11.92 2.42 0.29
C ALA A 114 -12.34 3.49 -0.74
N LEU A 115 -13.38 3.21 -1.55
CA LEU A 115 -13.93 4.18 -2.49
C LEU A 115 -14.61 5.35 -1.76
N ASP A 116 -15.32 5.09 -0.67
CA ASP A 116 -15.98 6.14 0.10
C ASP A 116 -14.97 6.99 0.87
N GLU A 117 -13.96 6.38 1.50
CA GLU A 117 -12.82 7.10 2.09
C GLU A 117 -12.10 7.97 1.07
N LEU A 118 -11.86 7.46 -0.14
CA LEU A 118 -11.23 8.24 -1.21
C LEU A 118 -12.09 9.44 -1.62
N LYS A 119 -13.43 9.29 -1.68
CA LYS A 119 -14.33 10.42 -1.96
C LYS A 119 -14.29 11.45 -0.84
N GLU A 120 -14.32 11.03 0.42
CA GLU A 120 -14.23 11.94 1.56
C GLU A 120 -12.92 12.71 1.56
N MET A 121 -11.79 12.03 1.35
CA MET A 121 -10.48 12.67 1.26
C MET A 121 -10.39 13.66 0.09
N ARG A 122 -10.99 13.34 -1.07
CA ARG A 122 -11.07 14.28 -2.20
C ARG A 122 -11.90 15.51 -1.87
N LEU A 123 -13.05 15.34 -1.19
CA LEU A 123 -13.91 16.45 -0.77
C LEU A 123 -13.20 17.33 0.26
N GLN A 124 -12.53 16.74 1.24
CA GLN A 124 -11.73 17.48 2.22
C GLN A 124 -10.59 18.24 1.55
N ASN A 125 -9.88 17.62 0.61
CA ASN A 125 -8.80 18.27 -0.12
C ASN A 125 -9.32 19.46 -0.95
N ALA A 126 -10.45 19.29 -1.64
CA ALA A 126 -11.09 20.38 -2.39
C ALA A 126 -11.52 21.56 -1.48
N ARG A 127 -12.04 21.27 -0.28
CA ARG A 127 -12.37 22.30 0.72
C ARG A 127 -11.12 23.05 1.18
N LEU A 128 -10.07 22.32 1.57
CA LEU A 128 -8.80 22.91 2.01
C LEU A 128 -8.15 23.76 0.91
N LEU A 129 -8.23 23.33 -0.36
CA LEU A 129 -7.75 24.12 -1.49
C LEU A 129 -8.54 25.41 -1.66
N SER A 130 -9.88 25.35 -1.57
CA SER A 130 -10.74 26.54 -1.63
C SER A 130 -10.46 27.51 -0.48
N GLU A 131 -10.30 27.01 0.75
CA GLU A 131 -9.95 27.84 1.92
C GLU A 131 -8.57 28.49 1.75
N ARG A 132 -7.60 27.74 1.21
CA ARG A 132 -6.25 28.26 0.92
C ARG A 132 -6.28 29.36 -0.15
N GLU A 133 -7.09 29.20 -1.18
CA GLU A 133 -7.25 30.20 -2.22
C GLU A 133 -7.92 31.47 -1.68
N GLN A 134 -8.97 31.32 -0.86
CA GLN A 134 -9.62 32.46 -0.18
C GLN A 134 -8.64 33.21 0.72
N ALA A 135 -7.90 32.50 1.59
CA ALA A 135 -6.89 33.10 2.45
C ALA A 135 -5.75 33.77 1.66
N ALA A 136 -5.36 33.21 0.51
CA ALA A 136 -4.37 33.82 -0.37
C ALA A 136 -4.88 35.13 -0.99
N ASN A 137 -6.14 35.15 -1.44
CA ASN A 137 -6.81 36.34 -1.99
C ASN A 137 -6.97 37.43 -0.92
N GLU A 138 -7.40 37.08 0.28
CA GLU A 138 -7.50 38.00 1.42
C GLU A 138 -6.14 38.60 1.79
N LYS A 139 -5.09 37.76 1.86
CA LYS A 139 -3.72 38.23 2.09
C LYS A 139 -3.30 39.21 1.01
N HIS A 140 -3.58 38.92 -0.26
CA HIS A 140 -3.22 39.81 -1.36
C HIS A 140 -3.98 41.15 -1.28
N ALA A 141 -5.28 41.12 -0.94
CA ALA A 141 -6.07 42.33 -0.74
C ALA A 141 -5.54 43.19 0.42
N LEU A 142 -5.21 42.57 1.56
CA LEU A 142 -4.61 43.27 2.70
C LEU A 142 -3.24 43.86 2.36
N GLN A 143 -2.42 43.14 1.58
CA GLN A 143 -1.14 43.66 1.09
C GLN A 143 -1.31 44.89 0.20
N GLN A 144 -2.30 44.89 -0.71
CA GLN A 144 -2.61 46.05 -1.54
C GLN A 144 -3.09 47.24 -0.69
N GLN A 145 -3.94 47.00 0.32
CA GLN A 145 -4.39 48.04 1.25
C GLN A 145 -3.22 48.62 2.06
N LEU A 146 -2.29 47.79 2.52
CA LEU A 146 -1.10 48.25 3.24
C LEU A 146 -0.25 49.19 2.36
N ILE A 147 0.03 48.79 1.12
CA ILE A 147 0.78 49.61 0.17
C ILE A 147 0.05 50.95 -0.10
N ALA A 148 -1.27 50.92 -0.25
CA ALA A 148 -2.06 52.13 -0.42
C ALA A 148 -1.96 53.07 0.80
N GLN A 149 -2.10 52.54 2.02
CA GLN A 149 -1.95 53.31 3.25
C GLN A 149 -0.55 53.88 3.42
N GLU A 150 0.50 53.10 3.12
CA GLU A 150 1.89 53.58 3.12
C GLU A 150 2.07 54.77 2.15
N SER A 151 1.49 54.69 0.96
CA SER A 151 1.54 55.79 -0.02
C SER A 151 0.81 57.05 0.47
N ASP A 152 -0.35 56.87 1.13
CA ASP A 152 -1.11 57.97 1.71
C ASP A 152 -0.36 58.62 2.88
N LEU A 153 0.29 57.83 3.73
CA LEU A 153 1.15 58.30 4.82
C LEU A 153 2.33 59.12 4.29
N VAL A 154 3.01 58.65 3.24
CA VAL A 154 4.08 59.41 2.59
C VAL A 154 3.56 60.75 2.05
N ARG A 155 2.39 60.75 1.39
CA ARG A 155 1.78 61.97 0.87
C ARG A 155 1.37 62.94 1.99
N LEU A 156 0.77 62.45 3.07
CA LEU A 156 0.38 63.25 4.23
C LEU A 156 1.61 63.82 4.94
N ASN A 157 2.68 63.04 5.10
CA ASN A 157 3.94 63.53 5.66
C ASN A 157 4.57 64.62 4.79
N ALA A 158 4.56 64.48 3.46
CA ALA A 158 5.02 65.52 2.55
C ALA A 158 4.21 66.82 2.74
N LYS A 159 2.88 66.73 2.74
CA LYS A 159 1.99 67.89 3.01
C LYS A 159 2.25 68.52 4.37
N ASN A 160 2.40 67.72 5.42
CA ASN A 160 2.73 68.21 6.76
C ASN A 160 4.07 68.95 6.75
N SER A 161 5.09 68.42 6.05
CA SER A 161 6.39 69.07 5.95
C SER A 161 6.31 70.42 5.21
N ASP A 162 5.45 70.53 4.20
CA ASP A 162 5.21 71.77 3.47
C ASP A 162 4.45 72.79 4.33
N LEU A 163 3.38 72.37 5.02
CA LEU A 163 2.65 73.23 5.96
C LEU A 163 3.54 73.72 7.10
N VAL A 164 4.42 72.85 7.64
CA VAL A 164 5.40 73.25 8.67
C VAL A 164 6.35 74.31 8.12
N ARG A 165 6.80 74.20 6.86
CA ARG A 165 7.63 75.23 6.21
C ARG A 165 6.85 76.53 6.04
N GLU A 166 5.59 76.47 5.63
CA GLU A 166 4.74 77.64 5.43
C GLU A 166 4.44 78.36 6.75
N ILE A 167 4.08 77.63 7.80
CA ILE A 167 3.91 78.17 9.17
C ILE A 167 5.20 78.85 9.63
N LYS A 168 6.37 78.22 9.41
CA LYS A 168 7.65 78.80 9.78
C LYS A 168 7.94 80.10 9.02
N GLN A 169 7.60 80.18 7.73
CA GLN A 169 7.72 81.40 6.93
C GLN A 169 6.77 82.49 7.43
N GLN A 170 5.50 82.16 7.71
CA GLN A 170 4.52 83.09 8.26
C GLN A 170 4.94 83.61 9.65
N ALA A 171 5.45 82.73 10.51
CA ALA A 171 5.98 83.12 11.81
C ALA A 171 7.15 84.11 11.67
N LEU A 172 8.10 83.85 10.75
CA LEU A 172 9.20 84.79 10.48
C LEU A 172 8.72 86.13 9.92
N LEU A 173 7.67 86.13 9.08
CA LEU A 173 7.05 87.36 8.55
C LEU A 173 6.34 88.14 9.66
N LEU A 174 5.63 87.46 10.56
CA LEU A 174 5.01 88.08 11.74
C LEU A 174 6.07 88.61 12.70
N GLU A 175 7.15 87.88 12.95
CA GLU A 175 8.27 88.33 13.79
C GLU A 175 8.94 89.59 13.21
N ARG A 176 9.05 89.67 11.87
CA ARG A 176 9.45 90.88 11.14
C ARG A 176 8.39 91.98 11.11
N GLY A 177 7.12 91.65 11.23
CA GLY A 177 6.02 92.61 11.35
C GLY A 177 5.91 93.18 12.76
N VAL A 178 6.23 92.40 13.79
CA VAL A 178 6.20 92.79 15.22
C VAL A 178 7.35 93.74 15.58
N THR A 179 8.42 93.82 14.79
CA THR A 179 9.39 94.93 14.89
C THR A 179 8.83 96.28 14.44
N SER A 180 7.62 96.29 13.86
CA SER A 180 6.80 97.49 13.65
C SER A 180 5.48 97.35 14.42
N GLY A 181 5.57 97.53 15.74
CA GLY A 181 4.47 97.90 16.65
C GLY A 181 3.11 97.25 16.37
N ALA A 182 2.88 96.04 16.88
CA ALA A 182 1.54 95.48 16.98
C ALA A 182 1.30 94.93 18.38
N GLN A 183 0.38 95.61 19.08
CA GLN A 183 -0.24 95.19 20.32
C GLN A 183 -0.88 93.82 20.08
N VAL A 184 -0.39 92.78 20.77
CA VAL A 184 -0.87 91.40 20.63
C VAL A 184 -2.33 91.35 21.05
N ASP A 185 -3.20 91.03 20.09
CA ASP A 185 -4.64 90.95 20.30
C ASP A 185 -4.96 89.75 21.20
N THR A 186 -5.30 90.04 22.45
CA THR A 186 -5.49 89.04 23.52
C THR A 186 -6.50 87.94 23.17
N GLN A 187 -7.43 88.19 22.25
CA GLN A 187 -8.40 87.20 21.76
C GLN A 187 -7.75 86.09 20.92
N GLN A 188 -6.81 86.40 20.02
CA GLN A 188 -6.14 85.39 19.19
C GLN A 188 -5.25 84.46 20.02
N LEU A 189 -4.63 84.98 21.08
CA LEU A 189 -3.85 84.18 22.03
C LEU A 189 -4.73 83.19 22.81
N ILE A 190 -5.96 83.58 23.12
CA ILE A 190 -6.93 82.71 23.81
C ILE A 190 -7.42 81.61 22.86
N GLU A 191 -7.77 81.92 21.61
CA GLU A 191 -8.16 80.92 20.61
C GLU A 191 -7.05 79.90 20.30
N LEU A 192 -5.80 80.35 20.19
CA LEU A 192 -4.65 79.46 20.02
C LEU A 192 -4.45 78.55 21.23
N LYS A 193 -4.60 79.06 22.45
CA LYS A 193 -4.52 78.24 23.68
C LYS A 193 -5.65 77.22 23.77
N VAL A 194 -6.87 77.58 23.38
CA VAL A 194 -8.02 76.67 23.34
C VAL A 194 -7.79 75.58 22.28
N SER A 195 -7.33 75.96 21.08
CA SER A 195 -7.04 75.01 20.00
C SER A 195 -5.90 74.06 20.36
N LEU A 196 -4.86 74.55 21.03
CA LEU A 196 -3.77 73.73 21.56
C LEU A 196 -4.28 72.75 22.61
N ARG A 197 -5.17 73.20 23.51
CA ARG A 197 -5.76 72.35 24.55
C ARG A 197 -6.60 71.23 23.93
N VAL A 198 -7.44 71.55 22.95
CA VAL A 198 -8.25 70.57 22.22
C VAL A 198 -7.36 69.54 21.51
N ALA A 199 -6.30 69.98 20.83
CA ALA A 199 -5.34 69.07 20.19
C ALA A 199 -4.59 68.19 21.20
N GLN A 200 -4.29 68.71 22.39
CA GLN A 200 -3.68 67.92 23.48
C GLN A 200 -4.64 66.88 24.06
N ASP A 201 -5.91 67.24 24.24
CA ASP A 201 -6.95 66.34 24.71
C ASP A 201 -7.22 65.24 23.65
N GLU A 202 -7.26 65.57 22.35
CA GLU A 202 -7.35 64.60 21.25
C GLU A 202 -6.13 63.68 21.17
N LYS A 203 -4.92 64.22 21.32
CA LYS A 203 -3.69 63.42 21.36
C LYS A 203 -3.73 62.41 22.51
N SER A 204 -4.09 62.84 23.72
CA SER A 204 -4.19 61.93 24.88
C SER A 204 -5.27 60.85 24.67
N ARG A 205 -6.38 61.19 24.01
CA ARG A 205 -7.43 60.23 23.65
C ARG A 205 -6.92 59.21 22.62
N GLN A 206 -6.19 59.65 21.60
CA GLN A 206 -5.58 58.76 20.61
C GLN A 206 -4.53 57.84 21.24
N GLU A 207 -3.68 58.37 22.12
CA GLU A 207 -2.69 57.57 22.86
C GLU A 207 -3.36 56.48 23.72
N ALA A 208 -4.45 56.82 24.41
CA ALA A 208 -5.22 55.83 25.19
C ALA A 208 -5.82 54.72 24.31
N VAL A 209 -6.36 55.06 23.13
CA VAL A 209 -6.90 54.06 22.18
C VAL A 209 -5.80 53.16 21.63
N CYS A 210 -4.64 53.73 21.26
CA CYS A 210 -3.48 52.97 20.82
C CYS A 210 -2.98 52.01 21.91
N GLU A 211 -2.98 52.43 23.18
CA GLU A 211 -2.63 51.57 24.31
C GLU A 211 -3.60 50.39 24.47
N VAL A 212 -4.90 50.63 24.35
CA VAL A 212 -5.93 49.58 24.43
C VAL A 212 -5.76 48.57 23.29
N LEU A 213 -5.63 49.05 22.05
CA LEU A 213 -5.43 48.20 20.88
C LEU A 213 -4.11 47.41 20.95
N SER A 214 -3.06 48.00 21.53
CA SER A 214 -1.79 47.31 21.77
C SER A 214 -1.95 46.17 22.78
N LYS A 215 -2.69 46.39 23.87
CA LYS A 215 -3.01 45.36 24.87
C LYS A 215 -3.85 44.24 24.27
N GLU A 216 -4.91 44.56 23.51
CA GLU A 216 -5.72 43.56 22.81
C GLU A 216 -4.88 42.74 21.83
N ASN A 217 -3.99 43.38 21.05
CA ASN A 217 -3.09 42.65 20.16
C ASN A 217 -2.14 41.71 20.92
N ALA A 218 -1.63 42.13 22.09
CA ALA A 218 -0.80 41.28 22.93
C ALA A 218 -1.58 40.08 23.48
N GLU A 219 -2.83 40.29 23.89
CA GLU A 219 -3.72 39.22 24.37
C GLU A 219 -4.09 38.23 23.24
N LEU A 220 -4.46 38.72 22.06
CA LEU A 220 -4.76 37.88 20.90
C LEU A 220 -3.55 37.05 20.45
N ARG A 221 -2.35 37.65 20.44
CA ARG A 221 -1.10 36.92 20.17
C ARG A 221 -0.84 35.83 21.20
N LYS A 222 -1.10 36.10 22.47
CA LYS A 222 -0.98 35.10 23.53
C LYS A 222 -1.97 33.95 23.34
N GLN A 223 -3.24 34.26 23.04
CA GLN A 223 -4.26 33.25 22.76
C GLN A 223 -3.89 32.36 21.57
N LEU A 224 -3.35 32.94 20.49
CA LEU A 224 -2.84 32.18 19.33
C LEU A 224 -1.72 31.21 19.72
N VAL A 225 -0.74 31.67 20.51
CA VAL A 225 0.37 30.81 20.98
C VAL A 225 -0.13 29.68 21.87
N ASP A 226 -1.11 29.95 22.74
CA ASP A 226 -1.69 28.93 23.61
C ASP A 226 -2.50 27.90 22.81
N GLN A 227 -3.26 28.33 21.80
CA GLN A 227 -3.95 27.42 20.86
C GLN A 227 -2.97 26.57 20.04
N ASP A 228 -1.87 27.16 19.55
CA ASP A 228 -0.83 26.42 18.84
C ASP A 228 -0.19 25.35 19.73
N LYS A 229 0.13 25.69 20.98
CA LYS A 229 0.65 24.70 21.96
C LYS A 229 -0.35 23.58 22.21
N GLU A 230 -1.64 23.89 22.35
CA GLU A 230 -2.68 22.89 22.56
C GLU A 230 -2.81 21.97 21.34
N SER A 231 -2.75 22.53 20.12
CA SER A 231 -2.80 21.74 18.88
C SER A 231 -1.57 20.83 18.70
N ILE A 232 -0.38 21.31 19.04
CA ILE A 232 0.86 20.53 19.04
C ILE A 232 0.78 19.41 20.07
N SER A 233 0.28 19.68 21.28
CA SER A 233 0.10 18.66 22.31
C SER A 233 -0.89 17.57 21.86
N LYS A 234 -2.02 17.96 21.24
CA LYS A 234 -2.98 17.01 20.64
C LYS A 234 -2.34 16.18 19.52
N ARG A 235 -1.55 16.79 18.64
CA ARG A 235 -0.82 16.08 17.58
C ARG A 235 0.16 15.06 18.17
N HIS A 236 0.97 15.44 19.15
CA HIS A 236 1.89 14.51 19.80
C HIS A 236 1.18 13.36 20.54
N ALA A 237 0.03 13.63 21.16
CA ALA A 237 -0.78 12.58 21.76
C ALA A 237 -1.27 11.57 20.70
N LEU A 238 -1.75 12.05 19.54
CA LEU A 238 -2.16 11.20 18.43
C LEU A 238 -0.98 10.42 17.84
N GLU A 239 0.17 11.05 17.63
CA GLU A 239 1.40 10.38 17.15
C GLU A 239 1.83 9.26 18.10
N THR A 240 1.71 9.47 19.41
CA THR A 240 2.03 8.46 20.41
C THR A 240 1.05 7.28 20.34
N VAL A 241 -0.25 7.55 20.15
CA VAL A 241 -1.26 6.50 19.99
C VAL A 241 -1.02 5.69 18.71
N ILE A 242 -0.71 6.36 17.60
CA ILE A 242 -0.38 5.69 16.33
C ILE A 242 0.85 4.78 16.52
N ALA A 243 1.92 5.28 17.12
CA ALA A 243 3.11 4.48 17.39
C ALA A 243 2.82 3.26 18.29
N GLN A 244 1.94 3.40 19.29
CA GLN A 244 1.50 2.27 20.11
C GLN A 244 0.68 1.25 19.32
N GLN A 245 -0.16 1.71 18.39
CA GLN A 245 -0.94 0.82 17.51
C GLN A 245 -0.03 0.08 16.52
N ASP A 246 0.96 0.74 15.94
CA ASP A 246 1.95 0.13 15.03
C ASP A 246 2.72 -1.00 15.73
N VAL A 247 3.18 -0.76 16.97
CA VAL A 247 3.86 -1.79 17.77
C VAL A 247 2.95 -2.99 18.04
N ARG A 248 1.67 -2.75 18.37
CA ARG A 248 0.69 -3.83 18.57
C ARG A 248 0.42 -4.60 17.28
N TYR A 249 0.34 -3.90 16.14
CA TYR A 249 0.13 -4.49 14.84
C TYR A 249 1.32 -5.38 14.43
N ASP A 250 2.55 -4.90 14.63
CA ASP A 250 3.77 -5.67 14.40
C ASP A 250 3.86 -6.92 15.28
N GLN A 251 3.43 -6.82 16.55
CA GLN A 251 3.35 -7.96 17.46
C GLN A 251 2.33 -8.99 16.96
N ALA A 252 1.12 -8.56 16.59
CA ALA A 252 0.10 -9.45 16.05
C ALA A 252 0.54 -10.14 14.74
N LEU A 253 1.25 -9.43 13.86
CA LEU A 253 1.83 -10.00 12.65
C LEU A 253 2.88 -11.08 12.96
N LYS A 254 3.75 -10.84 13.95
CA LYS A 254 4.74 -11.83 14.40
C LYS A 254 4.05 -13.08 14.95
N GLU A 255 3.07 -12.92 15.84
CA GLU A 255 2.30 -14.03 16.40
C GLU A 255 1.60 -14.85 15.29
N LEU A 256 0.96 -14.18 14.32
CA LEU A 256 0.37 -14.85 13.15
C LEU A 256 1.39 -15.63 12.33
N SER A 257 2.58 -15.06 12.12
CA SER A 257 3.66 -15.73 11.39
C SER A 257 4.19 -16.96 12.13
N GLU A 258 4.28 -16.89 13.45
CA GLU A 258 4.69 -18.00 14.32
C GLU A 258 3.64 -19.11 14.33
N CYS A 259 2.36 -18.78 14.49
CA CYS A 259 1.25 -19.73 14.39
C CYS A 259 1.23 -20.41 13.02
N ARG A 260 1.43 -19.65 11.93
CA ARG A 260 1.50 -20.21 10.58
C ARG A 260 2.67 -21.20 10.42
N ARG A 261 3.84 -20.87 10.98
CA ARG A 261 5.02 -21.75 10.97
C ARG A 261 4.78 -23.04 11.76
N GLN A 262 4.20 -22.93 12.96
CA GLN A 262 3.84 -24.10 13.76
C GLN A 262 2.84 -25.00 13.03
N LEU A 263 1.88 -24.41 12.31
CA LEU A 263 0.88 -25.14 11.56
C LEU A 263 1.47 -25.86 10.34
N THR A 264 2.45 -25.26 9.65
CA THR A 264 3.22 -25.95 8.60
C THR A 264 4.08 -27.09 9.16
N ASP A 265 4.75 -26.90 10.29
CA ASP A 265 5.58 -27.95 10.92
C ASP A 265 4.74 -29.15 11.37
N VAL A 266 3.48 -28.94 11.77
CA VAL A 266 2.54 -30.01 12.13
C VAL A 266 2.03 -30.75 10.89
N LEU A 267 1.85 -30.06 9.75
CA LEU A 267 1.38 -30.67 8.51
C LEU A 267 2.48 -31.46 7.76
N GLU A 268 3.75 -31.19 8.04
CA GLU A 268 4.90 -31.90 7.44
C GLU A 268 5.34 -33.16 8.21
N ARG A 269 4.73 -33.44 9.38
CA ARG A 269 4.95 -34.66 10.18
C ARG A 269 3.87 -35.71 9.95
#